data_AF-A0A932NDN1-F1
#
_entry.id   AF-A0A932NDN1-F1
#
_cell.length_a   1.000
_cell.length_b   1.000
_cell.length_c   1.000
_cell.angle_alpha   90.00
_cell.angle_beta   90.00
_cell.angle_gamma   90.00
#
_symmetry.space_group_name_H-M   'P 1'
#
loop_
_entity.id
_entity.type
_entity.pdbx_description
1 polymer ?
#
loop_
_entity_poly.entity_id
_entity_poly.type
_entity_poly.pdbx_seq_one_letter_code
_entity_poly.pdbx_strand_id
1 'polypeptide(L)'
;MPREDEIIIDLQSKVDSAKTPLEKATALNNLLTKLRYDIAFSDAMPLLSEALDLTDIPDGIPENYQQRARTLSLHAIVMRNHGEYEIALSSAKTALSYYEQFGDIEQQAHLHNSIG
;
A
#
# COMPACT_ATOMS: atom_id res chain seq x y z
N MET A 1 20.05 11.08 -12.76
CA MET A 1 18.76 10.57 -12.23
C MET A 1 18.72 9.08 -12.58
N PRO A 2 18.50 8.17 -11.62
CA PRO A 2 18.49 6.74 -11.89
C PRO A 2 17.35 6.38 -12.85
N ARG A 3 17.54 5.32 -13.64
CA ARG A 3 16.50 4.81 -14.54
C ARG A 3 15.38 4.16 -13.71
N GLU A 4 14.18 4.13 -14.26
CA GLU A 4 13.01 3.54 -13.58
C GLU A 4 13.24 2.09 -13.15
N ASP A 5 13.82 1.28 -14.03
CA ASP A 5 14.16 -0.12 -13.75
C ASP A 5 15.14 -0.25 -12.57
N GLU A 6 16.10 0.67 -12.44
CA GLU A 6 17.08 0.67 -11.34
C GLU A 6 16.40 0.95 -10.00
N ILE A 7 15.38 1.81 -9.98
CA ILE A 7 14.58 2.11 -8.78
C ILE A 7 13.76 0.88 -8.38
N ILE A 8 13.13 0.20 -9.34
CA ILE A 8 12.33 -1.00 -9.06
C ILE A 8 13.22 -2.12 -8.51
N ILE A 9 14.42 -2.31 -9.08
CA ILE A 9 15.39 -3.29 -8.59
C ILE A 9 15.83 -2.98 -7.15
N ASP A 10 16.12 -1.71 -6.84
CA ASP A 10 16.45 -1.29 -5.46
C ASP A 10 15.30 -1.56 -4.48
N LEU A 11 14.06 -1.23 -4.89
CA LEU A 11 12.87 -1.47 -4.07
C LEU A 11 12.64 -2.97 -3.84
N GLN A 12 12.83 -3.81 -4.86
CA GLN A 12 12.74 -5.27 -4.71
C GLN A 12 13.83 -5.80 -3.77
N SER A 13 15.07 -5.31 -3.91
CA SER A 13 16.17 -5.68 -3.01
C SER A 13 15.86 -5.32 -1.55
N LYS A 14 15.16 -4.21 -1.29
CA LYS A 14 14.69 -3.84 0.05
C LYS A 14 13.59 -4.78 0.58
N VAL A 15 12.71 -5.29 -0.28
CA VAL A 15 11.74 -6.32 0.11
C VAL A 15 12.47 -7.61 0.52
N ASP A 16 13.47 -8.02 -0.25
CA ASP A 16 14.21 -9.26 -0.03
C ASP A 16 15.13 -9.21 1.20
N SER A 17 15.63 -8.02 1.54
CA SER A 17 16.55 -7.80 2.67
C SER A 17 15.86 -7.38 3.97
N ALA A 18 14.54 -7.21 3.97
CA ALA A 18 13.77 -6.85 5.15
C ALA A 18 13.87 -7.93 6.24
N LYS A 19 14.10 -7.51 7.49
CA LYS A 19 14.34 -8.40 8.63
C LYS A 19 13.15 -8.52 9.57
N THR A 20 12.23 -7.56 9.50
CA THR A 20 11.02 -7.55 10.33
C THR A 20 9.76 -7.48 9.45
N PRO A 21 8.59 -7.93 9.96
CA PRO A 21 7.33 -7.79 9.24
C PRO A 21 7.02 -6.34 8.82
N LEU A 22 7.26 -5.38 9.73
CA LEU A 22 7.04 -3.96 9.47
C LEU A 22 7.99 -3.41 8.40
N GLU A 23 9.27 -3.79 8.43
CA GLU A 23 10.23 -3.43 7.37
C GLU A 23 9.78 -3.99 6.01
N LYS A 24 9.34 -5.25 5.98
CA LYS A 24 8.90 -5.90 4.74
C LYS A 24 7.63 -5.27 4.19
N ALA A 25 6.63 -4.99 5.04
CA ALA A 25 5.42 -4.28 4.64
C ALA A 25 5.72 -2.87 4.10
N THR A 26 6.65 -2.15 4.76
CA THR A 26 7.08 -0.82 4.30
C THR A 26 7.74 -0.89 2.92
N ALA A 27 8.63 -1.87 2.71
CA ALA A 27 9.30 -2.09 1.43
C ALA A 27 8.29 -2.47 0.32
N LEU A 28 7.37 -3.39 0.62
CA LEU A 28 6.29 -3.78 -0.29
C LEU A 28 5.42 -2.58 -0.69
N ASN A 29 5.01 -1.76 0.28
CA ASN A 29 4.22 -0.56 0.00
C ASN A 29 4.99 0.45 -0.87
N ASN A 30 6.30 0.57 -0.71
CA ASN A 30 7.13 1.42 -1.58
C ASN A 30 7.21 0.88 -3.01
N LEU A 31 7.44 -0.43 -3.16
CA LEU A 31 7.44 -1.12 -4.44
C LEU A 31 6.07 -0.97 -5.15
N LEU A 32 4.99 -1.30 -4.46
CA LEU A 32 3.62 -1.16 -4.96
C LEU A 32 3.28 0.28 -5.31
N THR A 33 3.71 1.26 -4.50
CA THR A 33 3.53 2.68 -4.84
C THR A 33 4.19 3.00 -6.17
N LYS A 34 5.41 2.51 -6.41
CA LYS A 34 6.12 2.74 -7.67
C LYS A 34 5.41 2.07 -8.85
N LEU A 35 4.84 0.88 -8.65
CA LEU A 35 4.28 0.05 -9.71
C LEU A 35 2.76 0.22 -9.94
N ARG A 36 2.01 0.89 -9.05
CA ARG A 36 0.52 0.85 -8.98
C ARG A 36 -0.28 1.11 -10.27
N TYR A 37 0.31 1.77 -11.27
CA TYR A 37 -0.36 2.04 -12.56
C TYR A 37 0.06 1.07 -13.68
N ASP A 38 1.22 0.42 -13.54
CA ASP A 38 1.82 -0.43 -14.58
C ASP A 38 1.84 -1.91 -14.18
N ILE A 39 1.64 -2.22 -12.89
CA ILE A 39 1.60 -3.58 -12.39
C ILE A 39 0.36 -4.33 -12.91
N ALA A 40 0.57 -5.56 -13.37
CA ALA A 40 -0.54 -6.43 -13.69
C ALA A 40 -1.33 -6.74 -12.40
N PHE A 41 -2.65 -6.76 -12.52
CA PHE A 41 -3.53 -7.06 -11.38
C PHE A 41 -3.15 -8.38 -10.68
N SER A 42 -2.82 -9.42 -11.46
CA SER A 42 -2.37 -10.73 -10.96
C SER A 42 -1.12 -10.65 -10.09
N ASP A 43 -0.25 -9.67 -10.34
CA ASP A 43 1.05 -9.53 -9.68
C ASP A 43 0.94 -8.59 -8.47
N ALA A 44 0.04 -7.61 -8.52
CA ALA A 44 -0.22 -6.70 -7.41
C ALA A 44 -0.91 -7.39 -6.24
N MET A 45 -1.87 -8.28 -6.53
CA MET A 45 -2.68 -8.96 -5.51
C MET A 45 -1.89 -9.72 -4.45
N PRO A 46 -0.92 -10.60 -4.81
CA PRO A 46 -0.14 -11.31 -3.79
C PRO A 46 0.69 -10.34 -2.93
N LEU A 47 1.25 -9.28 -3.51
CA LEU A 47 2.03 -8.28 -2.76
C LEU A 47 1.16 -7.47 -1.79
N LEU A 48 -0.05 -7.09 -2.22
CA LEU A 48 -1.03 -6.40 -1.38
C LEU A 48 -1.51 -7.29 -0.23
N SER A 49 -1.81 -8.56 -0.52
CA SER A 49 -2.19 -9.53 0.51
C SER A 49 -1.07 -9.71 1.54
N GLU A 50 0.16 -9.91 1.08
CA GLU A 50 1.30 -10.07 1.97
C GLU A 50 1.51 -8.83 2.86
N ALA A 51 1.44 -7.62 2.30
CA ALA A 51 1.58 -6.39 3.07
C ALA A 51 0.43 -6.19 4.08
N LEU A 52 -0.79 -6.65 3.78
CA LEU A 52 -1.91 -6.63 4.73
C LEU A 52 -1.69 -7.62 5.87
N ASP A 53 -1.25 -8.84 5.57
CA ASP A 53 -0.99 -9.88 6.57
C ASP A 53 0.16 -9.49 7.51
N LEU A 54 1.23 -8.91 6.96
CA LEU A 54 2.39 -8.43 7.74
C LEU A 54 2.05 -7.27 8.69
N THR A 55 0.96 -6.54 8.42
CA THR A 55 0.51 -5.40 9.22
C THR A 55 -0.73 -5.73 10.06
N ASP A 56 -1.24 -6.96 10.00
CA ASP A 56 -2.36 -7.44 10.79
C ASP A 56 -1.89 -7.98 12.15
N ILE A 57 -1.31 -7.10 12.97
CA ILE A 57 -0.68 -7.49 14.25
C ILE A 57 -1.56 -7.04 15.43
N PRO A 58 -1.88 -7.92 16.40
CA PRO A 58 -2.75 -7.60 17.54
C PRO A 58 -2.23 -6.51 18.47
N ASP A 59 -0.91 -6.33 18.52
CA ASP A 59 -0.23 -5.58 19.60
C ASP A 59 -0.32 -4.05 19.46
N GLY A 60 -1.04 -3.55 18.46
CA GLY A 60 -1.46 -2.15 18.42
C GLY A 60 -0.35 -1.12 18.14
N ILE A 61 0.78 -1.55 17.56
CA ILE A 61 1.89 -0.66 17.23
C ILE A 61 1.42 0.35 16.15
N PRO A 62 1.48 1.67 16.41
CA PRO A 62 1.00 2.70 15.49
C PRO A 62 1.55 2.57 14.07
N GLU A 63 2.83 2.25 13.93
CA GLU A 63 3.51 2.13 12.64
C GLU A 63 2.92 0.99 11.78
N ASN A 64 2.46 -0.11 12.39
CA ASN A 64 1.78 -1.18 11.65
C ASN A 64 0.47 -0.68 11.07
N TYR A 65 -0.32 0.06 11.85
CA TYR A 65 -1.58 0.60 11.35
C TYR A 65 -1.37 1.66 10.26
N GLN A 66 -0.31 2.47 10.36
CA GLN A 66 0.05 3.40 9.29
C GLN A 66 0.42 2.64 8.00
N GLN A 67 1.22 1.59 8.09
CA GLN A 67 1.53 0.77 6.92
C GLN A 67 0.29 0.03 6.40
N ARG A 68 -0.60 -0.46 7.27
CA ARG A 68 -1.88 -1.08 6.88
C ARG A 68 -2.76 -0.11 6.11
N ALA A 69 -2.93 1.11 6.60
CA ALA A 69 -3.69 2.17 5.92
C ALA A 69 -3.13 2.47 4.53
N ARG A 70 -1.79 2.49 4.42
CA ARG A 70 -1.12 2.67 3.13
C ARG A 70 -1.33 1.48 2.19
N THR A 71 -1.25 0.25 2.68
CA THR A 71 -1.53 -0.95 1.88
C THR A 71 -2.97 -0.92 1.37
N LEU A 72 -3.94 -0.59 2.23
CA LEU A 72 -5.36 -0.46 1.85
C LEU A 72 -5.60 0.64 0.81
N SER A 73 -4.86 1.74 0.88
CA SER A 73 -4.91 2.82 -0.12
C SER A 73 -4.41 2.34 -1.48
N LEU A 74 -3.29 1.61 -1.50
CA LEU A 74 -2.74 1.02 -2.72
C LEU A 74 -3.68 -0.05 -3.29
N HIS A 75 -4.29 -0.87 -2.42
CA HIS A 75 -5.31 -1.84 -2.79
C HIS A 75 -6.50 -1.15 -3.46
N ALA A 76 -6.99 -0.04 -2.89
CA ALA A 76 -8.07 0.74 -3.48
C ALA A 76 -7.74 1.26 -4.88
N ILE A 77 -6.52 1.77 -5.09
CA ILE A 77 -6.04 2.26 -6.39
C ILE A 77 -5.97 1.12 -7.41
N VAL A 78 -5.38 -0.02 -7.05
CA VAL A 78 -5.25 -1.19 -7.94
C VAL A 78 -6.63 -1.72 -8.33
N MET A 79 -7.56 -1.83 -7.38
CA MET A 79 -8.94 -2.25 -7.63
C MET A 79 -9.67 -1.30 -8.57
N ARG A 80 -9.55 0.02 -8.35
CA ARG A 80 -10.13 1.03 -9.24
C ARG A 80 -9.58 0.91 -10.66
N ASN A 81 -8.26 0.75 -10.81
CA ASN A 81 -7.62 0.62 -12.11
C ASN A 81 -8.07 -0.65 -12.86
N HIS A 82 -8.47 -1.70 -12.12
CA HIS A 82 -9.01 -2.93 -12.69
C HIS A 82 -10.53 -2.90 -12.95
N GLY A 83 -11.24 -1.87 -12.46
CA GLY A 83 -12.69 -1.73 -12.59
C GLY A 83 -13.50 -2.34 -11.43
N GLU A 84 -12.85 -2.78 -10.37
CA GLU A 84 -13.47 -3.33 -9.15
C GLU A 84 -13.85 -2.20 -8.17
N TYR A 85 -14.79 -1.36 -8.57
CA TYR A 85 -15.10 -0.09 -7.88
C TYR A 85 -15.65 -0.29 -6.46
N GLU A 86 -16.45 -1.32 -6.22
CA GLU A 86 -17.01 -1.63 -4.90
C GLU A 86 -15.91 -2.00 -3.91
N ILE A 87 -14.95 -2.83 -4.34
CA ILE A 87 -13.80 -3.25 -3.54
C ILE A 87 -12.87 -2.06 -3.31
N ALA A 88 -12.66 -1.23 -4.34
CA ALA A 88 -11.88 -0.01 -4.25
C ALA A 88 -12.45 0.94 -3.20
N LEU A 89 -13.76 1.20 -3.25
CA LEU A 89 -14.45 2.08 -2.32
C LEU A 89 -14.40 1.54 -0.88
N SER A 90 -14.62 0.23 -0.69
CA SER A 90 -14.53 -0.40 0.63
C SER A 90 -13.13 -0.25 1.23
N SER A 91 -12.10 -0.51 0.42
CA SER A 91 -10.70 -0.41 0.84
C SER A 91 -10.30 1.04 1.16
N ALA A 92 -10.75 1.99 0.34
CA ALA A 92 -10.53 3.41 0.55
C ALA A 92 -11.18 3.91 1.85
N LYS A 93 -12.42 3.49 2.14
CA LYS A 93 -13.10 3.86 3.39
C LYS A 93 -12.34 3.37 4.62
N THR A 94 -11.87 2.13 4.59
CA THR A 94 -11.08 1.58 5.70
C THR A 94 -9.76 2.34 5.86
N ALA A 95 -9.04 2.61 4.78
CA ALA A 95 -7.80 3.41 4.83
C ALA A 95 -8.04 4.84 5.36
N LEU A 96 -9.10 5.52 4.91
CA LEU A 96 -9.47 6.85 5.41
C LEU A 96 -9.72 6.82 6.92
N SER A 97 -10.44 5.82 7.42
CA SER A 97 -10.70 5.71 8.86
C SER A 97 -9.43 5.60 9.71
N TYR A 98 -8.36 5.01 9.17
CA TYR A 98 -7.05 4.99 9.81
C TYR A 98 -6.37 6.36 9.74
N TYR A 99 -6.31 6.99 8.56
CA TYR A 99 -5.69 8.30 8.41
C TYR A 99 -6.40 9.40 9.23
N GLU A 100 -7.71 9.32 9.40
CA GLU A 100 -8.48 10.18 10.28
C GLU A 100 -8.07 10.01 11.75
N GLN A 101 -7.92 8.76 12.21
CA GLN A 101 -7.46 8.47 13.57
C GLN A 101 -6.04 8.99 13.83
N PHE A 102 -5.17 9.00 12.82
CA PHE A 102 -3.81 9.54 12.92
C PHE A 102 -3.71 11.05 12.69
N GLY A 103 -4.78 11.71 12.22
CA GLY A 103 -4.73 13.11 11.80
C GLY A 103 -3.88 13.34 10.53
N ASP A 104 -3.72 12.31 9.70
CA ASP A 104 -2.92 12.37 8.46
C ASP A 104 -3.74 12.96 7.30
N ILE A 105 -3.83 14.29 7.29
CA ILE A 105 -4.63 15.05 6.32
C ILE A 105 -4.07 14.92 4.89
N GLU A 106 -2.74 14.81 4.75
CA GLU A 106 -2.08 14.65 3.45
C GLU A 106 -2.54 13.35 2.79
N GLN A 107 -2.45 12.23 3.51
CA GLN A 107 -2.86 10.93 2.97
C GLN A 107 -4.36 10.84 2.71
N GLN A 108 -5.20 11.49 3.52
CA GLN A 108 -6.64 11.62 3.24
C GLN A 108 -6.87 12.30 1.89
N ALA A 109 -6.25 13.46 1.66
CA ALA A 109 -6.40 14.22 0.42
C ALA A 109 -5.92 13.41 -0.80
N HIS A 110 -4.78 12.73 -0.68
CA HIS A 110 -4.27 11.86 -1.75
C HIS A 110 -5.23 10.73 -2.09
N LEU A 111 -5.80 10.06 -1.09
CA LEU A 111 -6.73 8.97 -1.31
C LEU A 111 -8.05 9.44 -1.91
N HIS A 112 -8.58 10.59 -1.47
CA HIS A 112 -9.74 11.21 -2.10
C HIS A 112 -9.51 11.51 -3.58
N ASN A 113 -8.36 12.10 -3.93
CA ASN A 113 -8.02 12.38 -5.32
C ASN A 113 -7.82 11.11 -6.17
N SER A 114 -7.46 10.00 -5.53
CA SER A 114 -7.19 8.74 -6.21
C SER A 114 -8.45 7.89 -6.44
N ILE A 115 -9.53 8.16 -5.70
CA ILE A 115 -10.79 7.38 -5.72
C ILE A 115 -11.97 8.17 -6.28
N GLY A 116 -11.94 9.51 -6.19
CA GLY A 116 -12.88 10.42 -6.87
C GLY A 116 -12.75 10.40 -8.39
#